data_AF-A0A950WNB4-F1
#
_entry.id   AF-A0A950WNB4-F1
#
_cell.length_a   1.000
_cell.length_b   1.000
_cell.length_c   1.000
_cell.angle_alpha   90.00
_cell.angle_beta   90.00
_cell.angle_gamma   90.00
#
_symmetry.space_group_name_H-M   'P 1'
#
loop_
_entity.id
_entity.type
_entity.pdbx_description
1 polymer ?
#
loop_
_entity_poly.entity_id
_entity_poly.type
_entity_poly.pdbx_seq_one_letter_code
_entity_poly.pdbx_strand_id
1 'polypeptide(L)' 'MNKFRVGLGVTGGIAAYKAVEVMRLLQKAGCEVSVAMTR' A
#
# COMPACT_ATOMS: atom_id res chain seq x y z
N MET A 1 19.99 -1.81 6.43
CA MET A 1 18.62 -1.38 6.83
C MET A 1 17.67 -2.49 6.46
N ASN A 2 16.95 -3.05 7.44
CA ASN A 2 15.99 -4.13 7.18
C ASN A 2 14.80 -3.54 6.40
N LYS A 3 14.57 -4.00 5.17
CA LYS A 3 13.38 -3.59 4.40
C LYS A 3 12.19 -4.39 4.89
N PHE A 4 11.17 -3.70 5.42
CA PHE A 4 9.91 -4.34 5.79
C PHE A 4 9.10 -4.64 4.54
N ARG A 5 8.53 -5.84 4.46
CA ARG A 5 7.58 -6.25 3.43
C ARG A 5 6.16 -6.03 3.92
N VAL A 6 5.37 -5.24 3.19
CA VAL A 6 4.03 -4.80 3.58
C VAL A 6 3.01 -5.20 2.51
N GLY A 7 1.99 -5.96 2.91
CA GLY A 7 0.82 -6.21 2.08
C GLY A 7 -0.24 -5.12 2.29
N LEU A 8 -0.65 -4.45 1.21
CA LEU A 8 -1.70 -3.43 1.23
C LEU A 8 -2.95 -3.97 0.52
N GLY A 9 -3.94 -4.40 1.30
CA GLY A 9 -5.26 -4.78 0.81
C GLY A 9 -6.17 -3.57 0.64
N VAL A 10 -6.82 -3.45 -0.51
CA VAL A 10 -7.77 -2.35 -0.82
C VAL A 10 -9.11 -2.95 -1.22
N THR A 11 -10.18 -2.47 -0.57
CA THR A 11 -11.55 -2.94 -0.82
C THR A 11 -12.49 -1.76 -1.08
N GLY A 12 -13.31 -1.85 -2.12
CA GLY A 12 -14.26 -0.80 -2.51
C GLY A 12 -13.61 0.40 -3.21
N GLY A 13 -14.36 1.02 -4.14
CA GLY A 13 -13.83 2.06 -5.03
C GLY A 13 -13.36 3.32 -4.31
N ILE A 14 -14.06 3.75 -3.24
CA ILE A 14 -13.70 4.96 -2.48
C ILE A 14 -12.36 4.82 -1.75
N ALA A 15 -12.01 3.62 -1.29
CA ALA A 15 -10.76 3.36 -0.60
C ALA A 15 -9.55 3.44 -1.55
N ALA A 16 -9.73 3.09 -2.82
CA ALA A 16 -8.66 3.12 -3.82
C ALA A 16 -8.07 4.53 -4.01
N TYR A 17 -8.90 5.58 -3.88
CA TYR A 17 -8.45 6.96 -4.02
C TYR A 17 -7.39 7.34 -2.99
N LYS A 18 -7.55 6.91 -1.73
CA LYS A 18 -6.63 7.23 -0.62
C LYS A 18 -5.56 6.15 -0.40
N ALA A 19 -5.77 4.92 -0.86
CA ALA A 19 -4.78 3.84 -0.78
C ALA A 19 -3.44 4.20 -1.46
N VAL A 20 -3.47 5.02 -2.52
CA VAL A 20 -2.27 5.51 -3.22
C VAL A 20 -1.39 6.38 -2.31
N GLU A 21 -1.99 7.22 -1.47
CA GLU A 21 -1.25 8.05 -0.49
C GLU A 21 -0.54 7.17 0.54
N VAL A 22 -1.25 6.18 1.07
CA VAL A 22 -0.69 5.21 2.04
C VAL A 22 0.47 4.42 1.43
N MET A 23 0.30 3.89 0.21
CA MET A 23 1.35 3.17 -0.51
C MET A 23 2.61 4.04 -0.69
N ARG A 24 2.45 5.31 -1.08
CA ARG A 24 3.55 6.25 -1.27
C ARG A 24 4.32 6.54 0.03
N LEU A 25 3.61 6.70 1.14
CA LEU A 25 4.23 6.94 2.44
C LEU A 25 5.03 5.71 2.91
N LEU A 26 4.51 4.50 2.70
CA LEU A 26 5.22 3.25 2.99
C LEU A 26 6.49 3.09 2.15
N GLN A 27 6.42 3.40 0.85
CA GLN A 27 7.60 3.40 -0.02
C GLN A 27 8.65 4.42 0.42
N LYS A 28 8.23 5.64 0.81
CA LYS A 28 9.13 6.66 1.37
C LYS A 28 9.80 6.23 2.68
N ALA A 29 9.11 5.42 3.48
CA ALA A 29 9.67 4.81 4.69
C ALA A 29 10.63 3.63 4.40
N GLY A 30 10.85 3.28 3.13
CA GLY A 30 11.76 2.20 2.72
C GLY A 30 11.13 0.82 2.72
N CYS A 31 9.79 0.72 2.80
CA CYS A 31 9.07 -0.56 2.73
C CYS A 31 8.96 -1.08 1.29
N GLU A 32 9.03 -2.40 1.13
CA GLU A 32 8.60 -3.11 -0.07
C GLU A 32 7.09 -3.36 0.03
N VAL A 33 6.30 -2.75 -0.86
CA VAL A 33 4.83 -2.77 -0.77
C VAL A 33 4.25 -3.63 -1.89
N SER A 34 3.39 -4.59 -1.55
CA SER A 34 2.60 -5.38 -2.49
C SER A 34 1.12 -5.07 -2.30
N VAL A 35 0.42 -4.70 -3.37
CA VAL A 35 -0.99 -4.28 -3.32
C VAL A 35 -1.88 -5.39 -3.85
N ALA A 36 -2.99 -5.64 -3.15
CA ALA A 36 -4.07 -6.50 -3.63
C ALA A 36 -5.39 -5.74 -3.55
N MET A 37 -6.18 -5.76 -4.62
CA MET A 37 -7.52 -5.16 -4.66
C MET A 37 -8.56 -6.26 -4.83
N THR A 38 -9.74 -6.07 -4.24
CA THR A 38 -10.91 -6.90 -4.55
C THR A 38 -11.43 -6.62 -5.96
N ARG A 39 -12.16 -7.57 -6.55
CA ARG A 39 -12.91 -7.32 -7.80
C ARG A 39 -13.96 -6.24 -7.60
#